data_AF-A0A923C4I5-F1
#
_entry.id   AF-A0A923C4I5-F1
#
_cell.length_a   1.000
_cell.length_b   1.000
_cell.length_c   1.000
_cell.angle_alpha   90.00
_cell.angle_beta   90.00
_cell.angle_gamma   90.00
#
_symmetry.space_group_name_H-M   'P 1'
#
loop_
_entity.id
_entity.type
_entity.pdbx_description
1 polymer ?
#
loop_
_entity_poly.entity_id
_entity_poly.type
_entity_poly.pdbx_seq_one_letter_code
_entity_poly.pdbx_strand_id
1 'polypeptide(L)'
;MNKNNILFSHIFLKKMALVLCFSAPLHCYEQSAQNQNINTKLLLKKKISKEKSNMNQNDIPLRSVELSTGHQLIVMDKTLKTNVKIVFDFIIPLKDKNNKPYAAGLSNLCETYFSEAYPKGLSRIDFQKSLIMDNVSISIGKSIDRFTITLNCNADKISESMDKLKSLLLQSDLSNKSFELLKQKQKMSLQQLVHDPQTMAKEKFFNHLLGENADYVDAIDPALAALDSISKEDIQNFIQRLISTQTLKVIFIGETLTETHQQSIEKFISNLPKEETVSNIIEPFTYPAKESVIHLDAVSPQAVVLFAHPALSKSHPDFLKFHVLKSILGSMPFESRIWKEVREKRGLAYSVSIRPYRDNIRQFTIGSLGTNPRNIDAAIEIIQKEWDISDKNKITKEELALHKDFIIGSYLLNFDKSNQAIRTILDYTRQGFTIEDIKSMPSVIQDISLEEINRVAKEHLQKDKLYFFSYGKKEQGESK
;
A
#
# COMPACT_ATOMS: atom_id res chain seq x y z
N MET A 1 30.78 -42.65 7.70
CA MET A 1 30.01 -41.76 6.79
C MET A 1 29.26 -40.75 7.66
N ASN A 2 29.76 -39.51 7.70
CA ASN A 2 29.61 -38.61 8.84
C ASN A 2 28.40 -37.66 8.74
N LYS A 3 27.71 -37.47 9.87
CA LYS A 3 26.50 -36.67 10.13
C LYS A 3 26.64 -35.14 9.94
N ASN A 4 27.70 -34.65 9.29
CA ASN A 4 27.99 -33.21 9.21
C ASN A 4 27.44 -32.48 7.98
N ASN A 5 26.85 -33.17 7.00
CA ASN A 5 26.31 -32.54 5.77
C ASN A 5 24.82 -32.16 5.82
N ILE A 6 24.10 -32.48 6.91
CA ILE A 6 22.67 -32.13 7.04
C ILE A 6 22.47 -30.78 7.77
N LEU A 7 23.47 -30.31 8.53
CA LEU A 7 23.36 -29.03 9.24
C LEU A 7 23.62 -27.80 8.35
N PHE A 8 24.36 -27.94 7.25
CA PHE A 8 24.67 -26.82 6.35
C PHE A 8 23.53 -26.48 5.37
N SER A 9 22.66 -27.42 5.01
CA SER A 9 21.50 -27.15 4.15
C SER A 9 20.35 -26.46 4.89
N HIS A 10 20.20 -26.72 6.19
CA HIS A 10 19.15 -26.10 7.02
C HIS A 10 19.44 -24.64 7.40
N ILE A 11 20.72 -24.25 7.49
CA ILE A 11 21.10 -22.86 7.75
C ILE A 11 21.01 -22.01 6.47
N PHE A 12 21.20 -22.61 5.29
CA PHE A 12 21.05 -21.91 4.02
C PHE A 12 19.57 -21.69 3.62
N LEU A 13 18.69 -22.67 3.88
CA LEU A 13 17.24 -22.49 3.66
C LEU A 13 16.59 -21.49 4.64
N LYS A 14 17.09 -21.38 5.88
CA LYS A 14 16.60 -20.36 6.83
C LYS A 14 17.05 -18.94 6.50
N LYS A 15 18.14 -18.75 5.74
CA LYS A 15 18.59 -17.43 5.27
C LYS A 15 17.90 -16.95 4.00
N MET A 16 17.36 -17.84 3.14
CA MET A 16 16.47 -17.43 2.04
C MET A 16 15.06 -17.07 2.49
N ALA A 17 14.60 -17.57 3.64
CA ALA A 17 13.27 -17.25 4.18
C ALA A 17 13.16 -15.84 4.79
N LEU A 18 14.27 -15.08 4.93
CA LEU A 18 14.28 -13.76 5.56
C LEU A 18 14.23 -12.57 4.57
N VAL A 19 14.12 -12.81 3.25
CA VAL A 19 14.19 -11.77 2.20
C VAL A 19 12.88 -11.61 1.41
N LEU A 20 11.79 -12.30 1.77
CA LEU A 20 10.50 -12.25 1.05
C LEU A 20 9.29 -11.78 1.88
N CYS A 21 9.51 -10.97 2.92
CA CYS A 21 8.42 -10.41 3.74
C CYS A 21 8.22 -8.91 3.51
N PHE A 22 7.91 -8.51 2.27
CA PHE A 22 7.57 -7.11 1.94
C PHE A 22 6.29 -7.01 1.10
N SER A 23 5.20 -7.65 1.54
CA SER A 23 3.83 -7.39 1.04
C SER A 23 2.75 -8.25 1.75
N ALA A 24 2.78 -8.41 3.08
CA ALA A 24 1.76 -9.22 3.74
C ALA A 24 1.51 -8.84 5.20
N PRO A 25 0.24 -8.63 5.59
CA PRO A 25 -0.25 -9.46 6.69
C PRO A 25 -1.45 -10.33 6.29
N LEU A 26 -2.10 -10.07 5.15
CA LEU A 26 -3.16 -10.94 4.62
C LEU A 26 -2.62 -12.04 3.71
N HIS A 27 -1.46 -11.88 3.08
CA HIS A 27 -0.85 -12.93 2.26
C HIS A 27 -0.37 -14.13 3.11
N CYS A 28 0.08 -13.90 4.35
CA CYS A 28 0.36 -15.00 5.30
C CYS A 28 -0.93 -15.71 5.74
N TYR A 29 -2.05 -15.00 5.84
CA TYR A 29 -3.35 -15.63 6.05
C TYR A 29 -3.77 -16.44 4.82
N GLU A 30 -3.54 -15.93 3.60
CA GLU A 30 -3.87 -16.62 2.34
C GLU A 30 -3.02 -17.88 2.09
N GLN A 31 -1.73 -17.90 2.42
CA GLN A 31 -0.90 -19.12 2.36
C GLN A 31 -1.28 -20.13 3.45
N SER A 32 -1.62 -19.69 4.67
CA SER A 32 -2.14 -20.59 5.71
C SER A 32 -3.56 -21.12 5.40
N ALA A 33 -4.33 -20.36 4.61
CA ALA A 33 -5.69 -20.72 4.19
C ALA A 33 -5.71 -21.70 3.01
N GLN A 34 -4.55 -22.07 2.45
CA GLN A 34 -4.46 -23.15 1.45
C GLN A 34 -4.93 -24.50 2.03
N ASN A 35 -5.02 -24.67 3.35
CA ASN A 35 -5.40 -25.93 4.00
C ASN A 35 -6.41 -25.84 5.16
N GLN A 36 -7.14 -24.74 5.36
CA GLN A 36 -8.10 -24.64 6.48
C GLN A 36 -9.38 -23.91 6.11
N ASN A 37 -10.40 -24.67 5.71
CA ASN A 37 -11.77 -24.17 5.56
C ASN A 37 -12.64 -24.63 6.74
N ILE A 38 -13.58 -23.77 7.15
CA ILE A 38 -14.39 -23.79 8.39
C ILE A 38 -13.70 -23.20 9.62
N ASN A 39 -12.56 -23.75 10.08
CA ASN A 39 -11.91 -23.27 11.31
C ASN A 39 -11.43 -21.82 11.22
N THR A 40 -10.87 -21.40 10.09
CA THR A 40 -10.39 -20.02 9.87
C THR A 40 -11.53 -19.00 9.88
N LYS A 41 -12.68 -19.34 9.30
CA LYS A 41 -13.89 -18.51 9.27
C LYS A 41 -14.48 -18.35 10.68
N LEU A 42 -14.51 -19.44 11.46
CA LEU A 42 -14.97 -19.41 12.85
C LEU A 42 -14.00 -18.62 13.76
N LEU A 43 -12.68 -18.80 13.58
CA LEU A 43 -11.66 -18.06 14.31
C LEU A 43 -11.72 -16.56 14.02
N LEU A 44 -11.89 -16.18 12.75
CA LEU A 44 -12.02 -14.78 12.35
C LEU A 44 -13.28 -14.15 12.97
N LYS A 45 -14.43 -14.83 12.89
CA LYS A 45 -15.69 -14.37 13.52
C LYS A 45 -15.54 -14.23 15.04
N LYS A 46 -14.95 -15.22 15.72
CA LYS A 46 -14.70 -15.16 17.17
C LYS A 46 -13.78 -14.01 17.55
N LYS A 47 -12.73 -13.75 16.77
CA LYS A 47 -11.79 -12.66 17.03
C LYS A 47 -12.43 -11.29 16.85
N ILE A 48 -13.15 -11.09 15.74
CA ILE A 48 -13.91 -9.85 15.46
C ILE A 48 -14.93 -9.58 16.57
N SER A 49 -15.70 -10.60 16.97
CA SER A 49 -16.71 -10.47 18.03
C SER A 49 -16.11 -10.11 19.39
N LYS A 50 -14.97 -10.73 19.76
CA LYS A 50 -14.28 -10.46 21.03
C LYS A 50 -13.67 -9.06 21.09
N GLU A 51 -13.19 -8.54 19.97
CA GLU A 51 -12.57 -7.21 19.97
C GLU A 51 -13.60 -6.10 19.89
N LYS A 52 -14.72 -6.32 19.20
CA LYS A 52 -15.89 -5.44 19.27
C LYS A 52 -16.40 -5.27 20.71
N SER A 53 -16.28 -6.31 21.56
CA SER A 53 -16.64 -6.21 22.98
C SER A 53 -15.57 -5.58 23.88
N ASN A 54 -14.32 -5.48 23.41
CA ASN A 54 -13.18 -5.06 24.24
C ASN A 54 -12.64 -3.66 23.93
N MET A 55 -12.94 -3.08 22.77
CA MET A 55 -12.53 -1.72 22.42
C MET A 55 -13.77 -0.86 22.15
N ASN A 56 -13.97 0.15 22.99
CA ASN A 56 -14.90 1.23 22.72
C ASN A 56 -14.29 2.21 21.71
N GLN A 57 -15.14 2.94 21.00
CA GLN A 57 -14.73 3.90 19.96
C GLN A 57 -13.79 5.00 20.49
N ASN A 58 -13.86 5.29 21.80
CA ASN A 58 -12.99 6.24 22.49
C ASN A 58 -11.58 5.72 22.79
N ASP A 59 -11.25 4.47 22.44
CA ASP A 59 -10.00 3.81 22.83
C ASP A 59 -8.89 3.88 21.79
N ILE A 60 -9.10 4.48 20.61
CA ILE A 60 -8.00 4.72 19.66
C ILE A 60 -7.16 5.89 20.22
N PRO A 61 -5.93 5.66 20.73
CA PRO A 61 -5.16 6.66 21.46
C PRO A 61 -4.41 7.58 20.49
N LEU A 62 -5.14 8.24 19.59
CA LEU A 62 -4.62 9.12 18.56
C LEU A 62 -4.85 10.59 18.93
N ARG A 63 -3.79 11.39 18.84
CA ARG A 63 -3.83 12.85 19.06
C ARG A 63 -2.86 13.56 18.12
N SER A 64 -3.02 14.86 17.96
CA SER A 64 -2.07 15.72 17.25
C SER A 64 -1.29 16.58 18.25
N VAL A 65 -0.04 16.85 17.93
CA VAL A 65 0.81 17.83 18.60
C VAL A 65 1.36 18.77 17.55
N GLU A 66 1.18 20.07 17.75
CA GLU A 66 1.82 21.07 16.92
C GLU A 66 3.26 21.25 17.37
N LEU A 67 4.19 21.06 16.44
CA LEU A 67 5.61 21.27 16.68
C LEU A 67 5.98 22.74 16.49
N SER A 68 7.06 23.20 17.13
CA SER A 68 7.62 24.55 16.97
C SER A 68 7.99 24.90 15.53
N THR A 69 8.20 23.87 14.70
CA THR A 69 8.45 23.99 13.25
C THR A 69 7.19 24.24 12.41
N GLY A 70 5.99 24.29 13.03
CA GLY A 70 4.69 24.43 12.36
C GLY A 70 4.10 23.12 11.82
N HIS A 71 4.81 22.00 11.95
CA HIS A 71 4.33 20.69 11.48
C HIS A 71 3.40 20.06 12.51
N GLN A 72 2.34 19.40 12.03
CA GLN A 72 1.48 18.57 12.86
C GLN A 72 2.09 17.17 13.02
N LEU A 73 2.46 16.82 14.24
CA LEU A 73 2.90 15.48 14.63
C LEU A 73 1.68 14.66 15.05
N ILE A 74 1.40 13.59 14.32
CA ILE A 74 0.34 12.63 14.71
C ILE A 74 0.95 11.63 15.69
N VAL A 75 0.35 11.51 16.88
CA VAL A 75 0.87 10.68 17.97
C VAL A 75 -0.12 9.59 18.30
N MET A 76 0.37 8.35 18.33
CA MET A 76 -0.35 7.21 18.87
C MET A 76 0.40 6.64 20.08
N ASP A 77 -0.09 6.93 21.27
CA ASP A 77 0.51 6.44 22.51
C ASP A 77 0.19 4.93 22.69
N LYS A 78 1.17 4.16 23.16
CA LYS A 78 1.07 2.72 23.43
C LYS A 78 1.66 2.41 24.80
N THR A 79 0.83 1.85 25.67
CA THR A 79 1.09 1.70 27.11
C THR A 79 2.21 0.73 27.49
N LEU A 80 2.69 -0.14 26.58
CA LEU A 80 3.57 -1.27 26.92
C LEU A 80 4.70 -1.55 25.92
N LYS A 81 5.29 -0.52 25.27
CA LYS A 81 6.42 -0.74 24.34
C LYS A 81 7.53 0.30 24.53
N THR A 82 8.72 -0.19 24.87
CA THR A 82 9.98 0.59 24.88
C THR A 82 10.42 1.04 23.48
N ASN A 83 9.88 0.40 22.43
CA ASN A 83 10.22 0.70 21.05
C ASN A 83 9.27 1.73 20.47
N VAL A 84 9.86 2.79 19.92
CA VAL A 84 9.19 3.87 19.22
C VAL A 84 9.39 3.69 17.72
N LYS A 85 8.33 4.00 16.97
CA LYS A 85 8.35 4.13 15.51
C LYS A 85 8.03 5.57 15.13
N ILE A 86 8.91 6.18 14.36
CA ILE A 86 8.72 7.52 13.81
C ILE A 86 8.72 7.39 12.29
N VAL A 87 7.65 7.89 11.66
CA VAL A 87 7.47 7.79 10.22
C VAL A 87 7.46 9.19 9.65
N PHE A 88 8.33 9.40 8.67
CA PHE A 88 8.39 10.59 7.84
C PHE A 88 7.78 10.25 6.48
N ASP A 89 6.66 10.87 6.15
CA ASP A 89 5.94 10.67 4.90
C ASP A 89 6.09 11.92 4.02
N PHE A 90 6.73 11.74 2.87
CA PHE A 90 6.96 12.78 1.87
C PHE A 90 6.11 12.53 0.63
N ILE A 91 5.77 13.59 -0.08
CA ILE A 91 5.15 13.50 -1.41
C ILE A 91 6.25 13.40 -2.45
N ILE A 92 6.15 12.42 -3.35
CA ILE A 92 7.04 12.32 -4.51
C ILE A 92 6.69 13.45 -5.48
N PRO A 93 7.62 14.36 -5.81
CA PRO A 93 7.39 15.36 -6.84
C PRO A 93 7.43 14.71 -8.22
N LEU A 94 6.38 14.88 -9.03
CA LEU A 94 6.30 14.21 -10.34
C LEU A 94 7.01 15.00 -11.44
N LYS A 95 7.08 16.31 -11.27
CA LYS A 95 7.67 17.25 -12.23
C LYS A 95 8.73 18.09 -11.54
N ASP A 96 9.77 18.46 -12.27
CA ASP A 96 10.86 19.33 -11.83
C ASP A 96 10.39 20.79 -11.59
N LYS A 97 11.32 21.68 -11.24
CA LYS A 97 11.03 23.11 -11.00
C LYS A 97 10.53 23.86 -12.24
N ASN A 98 10.72 23.32 -13.43
CA ASN A 98 10.28 23.87 -14.70
C ASN A 98 9.00 23.18 -15.22
N ASN A 99 8.32 22.41 -14.35
CA ASN A 99 7.13 21.64 -14.68
C ASN A 99 7.36 20.54 -15.75
N LYS A 100 8.59 20.04 -15.88
CA LYS A 100 8.93 18.91 -16.75
C LYS A 100 8.87 17.60 -15.95
N PRO A 101 8.25 16.53 -16.46
CA PRO A 101 8.29 15.22 -15.83
C PRO A 101 9.72 14.76 -15.59
N TYR A 102 9.96 14.12 -14.45
CA TYR A 102 11.23 13.43 -14.21
C TYR A 102 11.40 12.23 -15.14
N ALA A 103 12.66 11.84 -15.38
CA ALA A 103 12.95 10.61 -16.12
C ALA A 103 12.31 9.39 -15.44
N ALA A 104 11.75 8.48 -16.24
CA ALA A 104 11.17 7.24 -15.74
C ALA A 104 12.21 6.45 -14.92
N GLY A 105 11.79 5.91 -13.79
CA GLY A 105 12.68 5.17 -12.89
C GLY A 105 13.52 6.03 -11.93
N LEU A 106 13.52 7.37 -12.03
CA LEU A 106 14.27 8.23 -11.11
C LEU A 106 13.86 8.04 -9.65
N SER A 107 12.55 7.94 -9.37
CA SER A 107 12.05 7.68 -8.03
C SER A 107 12.44 6.29 -7.51
N ASN A 108 12.52 5.29 -8.39
CA ASN A 108 12.99 3.94 -8.02
C ASN A 108 14.48 3.97 -7.70
N LEU A 109 15.28 4.65 -8.52
CA LEU A 109 16.71 4.84 -8.27
C LEU A 109 16.95 5.57 -6.94
N CYS A 110 16.11 6.55 -6.58
CA CYS A 110 16.14 7.23 -5.28
C CYS A 110 15.81 6.28 -4.11
N GLU A 111 14.81 5.40 -4.25
CA GLU A 111 14.51 4.35 -3.27
C GLU A 111 15.69 3.39 -3.09
N THR A 112 16.29 2.93 -4.19
CA THR A 112 17.48 2.08 -4.17
C THR A 112 18.67 2.80 -3.52
N TYR A 113 18.84 4.10 -3.81
CA TYR A 113 19.87 4.92 -3.20
C TYR A 113 19.74 4.93 -1.68
N PHE A 114 18.58 5.32 -1.13
CA PHE A 114 18.42 5.40 0.32
C PHE A 114 18.40 4.04 1.02
N SER A 115 17.98 2.98 0.33
CA SER A 115 18.06 1.60 0.86
C SER A 115 19.49 1.07 0.98
N GLU A 116 20.39 1.61 0.17
CA GLU A 116 21.82 1.25 0.14
C GLU A 116 22.72 2.31 0.79
N ALA A 117 22.15 3.45 1.17
CA ALA A 117 22.84 4.63 1.67
C ALA A 117 23.58 4.40 3.00
N TYR A 118 24.70 5.10 3.13
CA TYR A 118 25.50 5.18 4.34
C TYR A 118 26.24 6.53 4.36
N PRO A 119 26.48 7.12 5.54
CA PRO A 119 27.18 8.40 5.65
C PRO A 119 28.58 8.34 5.02
N LYS A 120 29.00 9.44 4.38
CA LYS A 120 30.37 9.61 3.85
C LYS A 120 31.39 9.40 4.96
N GLY A 121 32.49 8.72 4.63
CA GLY A 121 33.57 8.42 5.58
C GLY A 121 33.37 7.15 6.40
N LEU A 122 32.20 6.50 6.32
CA LEU A 122 31.96 5.17 6.89
C LEU A 122 31.87 4.12 5.78
N SER A 123 32.16 2.86 6.13
CA SER A 123 31.75 1.74 5.29
C SER A 123 30.27 1.41 5.54
N ARG A 124 29.58 0.88 4.52
CA ARG A 124 28.19 0.40 4.68
C ARG A 124 28.06 -0.60 5.83
N ILE A 125 29.03 -1.49 5.97
CA ILE A 125 29.04 -2.53 7.02
C ILE A 125 29.15 -1.88 8.40
N ASP A 126 30.01 -0.89 8.57
CA ASP A 126 30.19 -0.23 9.88
C ASP A 126 28.98 0.61 10.25
N PHE A 127 28.36 1.30 9.29
CA PHE A 127 27.11 2.00 9.53
C PHE A 127 25.99 1.03 9.94
N GLN A 128 25.82 -0.08 9.22
CA GLN A 128 24.84 -1.12 9.56
C GLN A 128 25.10 -1.75 10.94
N LYS A 129 26.36 -2.05 11.28
CA LYS A 129 26.74 -2.52 12.63
C LYS A 129 26.35 -1.51 13.69
N SER A 130 26.61 -0.22 13.45
CA SER A 130 26.24 0.83 14.40
C SER A 130 24.73 0.90 14.63
N LEU A 131 23.91 0.70 13.59
CA LEU A 131 22.45 0.64 13.72
C LEU A 131 22.02 -0.56 14.56
N ILE A 132 22.59 -1.74 14.29
CA ILE A 132 22.27 -2.97 15.03
C ILE A 132 22.67 -2.85 16.50
N MET A 133 23.87 -2.33 16.80
CA MET A 133 24.36 -2.17 18.18
C MET A 133 23.48 -1.25 19.02
N ASP A 134 22.93 -0.20 18.38
CA ASP A 134 22.07 0.78 19.06
C ASP A 134 20.58 0.39 18.98
N ASN A 135 20.26 -0.81 18.49
CA ASN A 135 18.88 -1.28 18.25
C ASN A 135 18.03 -0.33 17.38
N VAL A 136 18.68 0.28 16.39
CA VAL A 136 18.06 1.21 15.44
C VAL A 136 17.80 0.50 14.12
N SER A 137 16.63 0.71 13.55
CA SER A 137 16.29 0.30 12.19
C SER A 137 15.72 1.49 11.43
N ILE A 138 16.26 1.72 10.23
CA ILE A 138 15.76 2.69 9.27
C ILE A 138 15.25 1.88 8.08
N SER A 139 13.99 2.09 7.71
CA SER A 139 13.36 1.45 6.55
C SER A 139 12.86 2.50 5.58
N ILE A 140 13.17 2.31 4.30
CA ILE A 140 12.69 3.14 3.21
C ILE A 140 11.52 2.41 2.53
N GLY A 141 10.50 3.15 2.10
CA GLY A 141 9.44 2.59 1.29
C GLY A 141 8.92 3.62 0.31
N LYS A 142 8.82 3.24 -0.97
CA LYS A 142 8.22 4.06 -2.02
C LYS A 142 6.85 3.50 -2.40
N SER A 143 5.96 4.39 -2.81
CA SER A 143 4.76 4.05 -3.59
C SER A 143 4.77 4.88 -4.87
N ILE A 144 3.61 5.20 -5.43
CA ILE A 144 3.54 5.97 -6.66
C ILE A 144 3.75 7.48 -6.40
N ASP A 145 3.20 7.97 -5.29
CA ASP A 145 3.20 9.40 -4.93
C ASP A 145 3.78 9.67 -3.54
N ARG A 146 4.26 8.62 -2.86
CA ARG A 146 4.77 8.72 -1.48
C ARG A 146 6.13 8.10 -1.34
N PHE A 147 6.96 8.77 -0.56
CA PHE A 147 8.23 8.25 -0.08
C PHE A 147 8.21 8.28 1.45
N THR A 148 8.39 7.12 2.06
CA THR A 148 8.27 6.94 3.51
C THR A 148 9.59 6.49 4.09
N ILE A 149 9.94 7.07 5.23
CA ILE A 149 11.07 6.67 6.04
C ILE A 149 10.54 6.29 7.41
N THR A 150 10.77 5.05 7.83
CA THR A 150 10.41 4.58 9.16
C THR A 150 11.67 4.38 9.99
N LEU A 151 11.79 5.17 11.05
CA LEU A 151 12.78 4.98 12.10
C LEU A 151 12.16 4.15 13.23
N ASN A 152 12.85 3.10 13.65
CA ASN A 152 12.49 2.28 14.81
C ASN A 152 13.67 2.22 15.76
N CYS A 153 13.46 2.59 17.01
CA CYS A 153 14.49 2.65 18.05
C CYS A 153 13.87 2.49 19.43
N ASN A 154 14.71 2.37 20.47
CA ASN A 154 14.24 2.54 21.85
C ASN A 154 13.96 4.03 22.12
N ALA A 155 12.99 4.33 22.99
CA ALA A 155 12.60 5.71 23.28
C ALA A 155 13.74 6.58 23.82
N ASP A 156 14.60 6.01 24.68
CA ASP A 156 15.81 6.66 25.22
C ASP A 156 16.89 6.95 24.16
N LYS A 157 16.73 6.42 22.94
CA LYS A 157 17.67 6.57 21.82
C LYS A 157 17.15 7.38 20.65
N ILE A 158 16.01 8.05 20.80
CA ILE A 158 15.41 8.84 19.70
C ILE A 158 16.38 9.91 19.19
N SER A 159 17.06 10.64 20.07
CA SER A 159 17.97 11.72 19.66
C SER A 159 19.14 11.17 18.82
N GLU A 160 19.85 10.16 19.31
CA GLU A 160 20.96 9.55 18.58
C GLU A 160 20.49 8.89 17.27
N SER A 161 19.31 8.27 17.28
CA SER A 161 18.70 7.66 16.10
C SER A 161 18.35 8.68 15.03
N MET A 162 17.88 9.88 15.42
CA MET A 162 17.64 11.00 14.51
C MET A 162 18.94 11.55 13.91
N ASP A 163 20.03 11.63 14.70
CA ASP A 163 21.33 12.08 14.18
C ASP A 163 21.88 11.08 13.14
N LYS A 164 21.68 9.77 13.36
CA LYS A 164 22.00 8.74 12.34
C LYS A 164 21.14 8.86 11.10
N LEU A 165 19.84 9.10 11.26
CA LEU A 165 18.93 9.30 10.14
C LEU A 165 19.32 10.55 9.33
N LYS A 166 19.63 11.66 10.01
CA LYS A 166 20.14 12.89 9.39
C LYS A 166 21.40 12.63 8.57
N SER A 167 22.34 11.88 9.14
CA SER A 167 23.60 11.53 8.46
C SER A 167 23.35 10.68 7.22
N LEU A 168 22.42 9.72 7.29
CA LEU A 168 22.02 8.92 6.12
C LEU A 168 21.30 9.76 5.06
N LEU A 169 20.44 10.71 5.42
CA LEU A 169 19.67 11.44 4.43
C LEU A 169 20.46 12.59 3.78
N LEU A 170 21.26 13.30 4.56
CA LEU A 170 21.88 14.55 4.13
C LEU A 170 23.38 14.42 3.85
N GLN A 171 24.03 13.32 4.26
CA GLN A 171 25.48 13.15 4.18
C GLN A 171 25.89 11.82 3.55
N SER A 172 25.01 11.16 2.81
CA SER A 172 25.31 9.86 2.21
C SER A 172 26.30 9.92 1.05
N ASP A 173 27.06 8.83 0.88
CA ASP A 173 27.96 8.70 -0.26
C ASP A 173 27.18 8.60 -1.57
N LEU A 174 27.52 9.47 -2.52
CA LEU A 174 27.05 9.44 -3.90
C LEU A 174 28.26 9.64 -4.83
N SER A 175 29.39 9.02 -4.51
CA SER A 175 30.55 8.97 -5.42
C SER A 175 30.18 8.36 -6.77
N ASN A 176 30.94 8.64 -7.84
CA ASN A 176 30.66 8.09 -9.17
C ASN A 176 30.61 6.56 -9.16
N LYS A 177 31.51 5.93 -8.39
CA LYS A 177 31.52 4.47 -8.20
C LYS A 177 30.22 3.98 -7.55
N SER A 178 29.76 4.65 -6.50
CA SER A 178 28.51 4.29 -5.82
C SER A 178 27.30 4.52 -6.73
N PHE A 179 27.28 5.61 -7.49
CA PHE A 179 26.19 5.92 -8.42
C PHE A 179 26.05 4.86 -9.53
N GLU A 180 27.14 4.46 -10.16
CA GLU A 180 27.12 3.41 -11.19
C GLU A 180 26.65 2.05 -10.62
N LEU A 181 27.08 1.71 -9.40
CA LEU A 181 26.62 0.49 -8.72
C LEU A 181 25.10 0.55 -8.44
N LEU A 182 24.57 1.71 -8.06
CA LEU A 182 23.13 1.88 -7.81
C LEU A 182 22.33 1.72 -9.10
N LYS A 183 22.80 2.27 -10.23
CA LYS A 183 22.18 2.05 -11.55
C LYS A 183 22.17 0.57 -11.91
N GLN A 184 23.27 -0.15 -11.72
CA GLN A 184 23.33 -1.59 -11.98
C GLN A 184 22.34 -2.38 -11.11
N LYS A 185 22.27 -2.08 -9.81
CA LYS A 185 21.31 -2.72 -8.89
C LYS A 185 19.86 -2.43 -9.28
N GLN A 186 19.54 -1.19 -9.63
CA GLN A 186 18.21 -0.80 -10.06
C GLN A 186 17.82 -1.49 -11.37
N LYS A 187 18.76 -1.63 -12.33
CA LYS A 187 18.56 -2.36 -13.58
C LYS A 187 18.22 -3.82 -13.33
N MET A 188 19.00 -4.49 -12.48
CA MET A 188 18.75 -5.88 -12.09
C MET A 188 17.38 -6.04 -11.41
N SER A 189 17.02 -5.11 -10.52
CA SER A 189 15.71 -5.13 -9.85
C SER A 189 14.56 -5.00 -10.84
N LEU A 190 14.64 -4.08 -11.79
CA LEU A 190 13.61 -3.91 -12.82
C LEU A 190 13.53 -5.12 -13.77
N GLN A 191 14.68 -5.67 -14.18
CA GLN A 191 14.73 -6.89 -15.01
C GLN A 191 14.08 -8.09 -14.32
N GLN A 192 14.23 -8.22 -13.00
CA GLN A 192 13.56 -9.26 -12.24
C GLN A 192 12.03 -9.09 -12.25
N LEU A 193 11.53 -7.85 -12.18
CA LEU A 193 10.09 -7.57 -12.18
C LEU A 193 9.42 -7.91 -13.52
N VAL A 194 10.14 -7.83 -14.64
CA VAL A 194 9.63 -8.22 -15.98
C VAL A 194 9.20 -9.69 -16.02
N HIS A 195 9.80 -10.54 -15.18
CA HIS A 195 9.48 -11.96 -15.10
C HIS A 195 8.34 -12.29 -14.13
N ASP A 196 7.76 -11.31 -13.43
CA ASP A 196 6.60 -11.51 -12.56
C ASP A 196 5.29 -11.19 -13.29
N PRO A 197 4.44 -12.20 -13.60
CA PRO A 197 3.21 -11.98 -14.35
C PRO A 197 2.22 -11.03 -13.67
N GLN A 198 2.19 -10.99 -12.33
CA GLN A 198 1.29 -10.09 -11.60
C GLN A 198 1.72 -8.63 -11.71
N THR A 199 3.03 -8.37 -11.65
CA THR A 199 3.60 -7.03 -11.83
C THR A 199 3.37 -6.54 -13.26
N MET A 200 3.69 -7.37 -14.26
CA MET A 200 3.45 -7.00 -15.66
C MET A 200 1.95 -6.79 -15.96
N ALA A 201 1.07 -7.64 -15.43
CA ALA A 201 -0.38 -7.45 -15.57
C ALA A 201 -0.83 -6.11 -15.00
N LYS A 202 -0.35 -5.72 -13.81
CA LYS A 202 -0.69 -4.43 -13.18
C LYS A 202 -0.14 -3.25 -13.96
N GLU A 203 1.10 -3.33 -14.41
CA GLU A 203 1.72 -2.27 -15.21
C GLU A 203 0.92 -2.05 -16.51
N LYS A 204 0.72 -3.10 -17.31
CA LYS A 204 -0.01 -3.01 -18.58
C LYS A 204 -1.47 -2.60 -18.37
N PHE A 205 -2.11 -3.06 -17.28
CA PHE A 205 -3.43 -2.60 -16.88
C PHE A 205 -3.47 -1.09 -16.63
N PHE A 206 -2.53 -0.55 -15.85
CA PHE A 206 -2.51 0.89 -15.57
C PHE A 206 -2.14 1.72 -16.79
N ASN A 207 -1.20 1.26 -17.62
CA ASN A 207 -0.89 1.92 -18.90
C ASN A 207 -2.13 2.00 -19.80
N HIS A 208 -2.93 0.93 -19.88
CA HIS A 208 -4.13 0.94 -20.70
C HIS A 208 -5.29 1.73 -20.05
N LEU A 209 -5.42 1.68 -18.72
CA LEU A 209 -6.48 2.38 -18.00
C LEU A 209 -6.23 3.90 -17.95
N LEU A 210 -4.98 4.32 -17.73
CA LEU A 210 -4.59 5.72 -17.50
C LEU A 210 -3.96 6.39 -18.73
N GLY A 211 -3.50 5.62 -19.71
CA GLY A 211 -2.70 6.09 -20.84
C GLY A 211 -1.20 5.94 -20.62
N GLU A 212 -0.45 5.80 -21.72
CA GLU A 212 1.00 5.49 -21.74
C GLU A 212 1.91 6.59 -21.17
N ASN A 213 1.37 7.78 -20.88
CA ASN A 213 2.11 8.94 -20.37
C ASN A 213 1.53 9.49 -19.05
N ALA A 214 0.67 8.74 -18.36
CA ALA A 214 0.14 9.20 -17.09
C ALA A 214 1.28 9.29 -16.06
N ASP A 215 1.40 10.44 -15.38
CA ASP A 215 2.42 10.72 -14.34
C ASP A 215 2.44 9.68 -13.20
N TYR A 216 1.42 8.83 -13.15
CA TYR A 216 1.23 7.79 -12.15
C TYR A 216 1.40 6.40 -12.73
N VAL A 217 2.30 6.09 -13.64
CA VAL A 217 2.58 4.66 -13.91
C VAL A 217 4.05 4.34 -13.60
N ASP A 218 4.27 3.38 -12.69
CA ASP A 218 5.58 2.76 -12.47
C ASP A 218 5.88 1.86 -13.69
N ALA A 219 6.15 2.48 -14.84
CA ALA A 219 6.38 1.78 -16.10
C ALA A 219 7.80 1.19 -16.12
N ILE A 220 7.90 -0.13 -16.25
CA ILE A 220 9.16 -0.87 -16.11
C ILE A 220 10.01 -0.70 -17.36
N ASP A 221 9.42 -0.87 -18.54
CA ASP A 221 10.14 -0.76 -19.81
C ASP A 221 10.72 0.66 -20.02
N PRO A 222 9.96 1.76 -19.82
CA PRO A 222 10.50 3.11 -19.88
C PRO A 222 11.56 3.39 -18.81
N ALA A 223 11.40 2.88 -17.59
CA ALA A 223 12.41 3.02 -16.54
C ALA A 223 13.72 2.32 -16.89
N LEU A 224 13.66 1.11 -17.45
CA LEU A 224 14.84 0.38 -17.93
C LEU A 224 15.57 1.14 -19.06
N ALA A 225 14.82 1.73 -19.99
CA ALA A 225 15.38 2.49 -21.10
C ALA A 225 16.00 3.83 -20.65
N ALA A 226 15.39 4.50 -19.67
CA ALA A 226 15.85 5.80 -19.18
C ALA A 226 16.99 5.71 -18.16
N LEU A 227 17.15 4.58 -17.46
CA LEU A 227 18.08 4.47 -16.34
C LEU A 227 19.53 4.85 -16.71
N ASP A 228 19.98 4.47 -17.90
CA ASP A 228 21.34 4.74 -18.36
C ASP A 228 21.58 6.24 -18.64
N SER A 229 20.55 7.04 -18.93
CA SER A 229 20.67 8.50 -19.14
C SER A 229 20.51 9.33 -17.87
N ILE A 230 20.00 8.76 -16.77
CA ILE A 230 19.88 9.45 -15.49
C ILE A 230 21.28 9.81 -14.97
N SER A 231 21.49 11.10 -14.72
CA SER A 231 22.73 11.67 -14.19
C SER A 231 22.71 11.74 -12.66
N LYS A 232 23.88 11.95 -12.07
CA LYS A 232 24.02 12.17 -10.63
C LYS A 232 23.35 13.49 -10.19
N GLU A 233 23.35 14.49 -11.05
CA GLU A 233 22.70 15.77 -10.77
C GLU A 233 21.17 15.60 -10.67
N ASP A 234 20.58 14.77 -11.54
CA ASP A 234 19.14 14.50 -11.53
C ASP A 234 18.68 13.92 -10.19
N ILE A 235 19.39 12.93 -9.65
CA ILE A 235 19.05 12.34 -8.35
C ILE A 235 19.27 13.33 -7.20
N GLN A 236 20.31 14.17 -7.26
CA GLN A 236 20.55 15.21 -6.23
C GLN A 236 19.42 16.24 -6.20
N ASN A 237 19.04 16.76 -7.38
CA ASN A 237 17.93 17.71 -7.53
C ASN A 237 16.60 17.09 -7.10
N PHE A 238 16.37 15.82 -7.43
CA PHE A 238 15.17 15.09 -6.99
C PHE A 238 15.12 14.92 -5.47
N ILE A 239 16.23 14.51 -4.84
CA ILE A 239 16.32 14.34 -3.38
C ILE A 239 16.05 15.65 -2.65
N GLN A 240 16.62 16.77 -3.11
CA GLN A 240 16.44 18.08 -2.48
C GLN A 240 14.96 18.50 -2.42
N ARG A 241 14.18 18.14 -3.45
CA ARG A 241 12.74 18.42 -3.50
C ARG A 241 11.91 17.38 -2.75
N LEU A 242 12.30 16.11 -2.84
CA LEU A 242 11.63 15.00 -2.17
C LEU A 242 11.73 15.11 -0.64
N ILE A 243 12.95 15.29 -0.13
CA ILE A 243 13.25 15.38 1.30
C ILE A 243 13.18 16.85 1.71
N SER A 244 11.95 17.37 1.80
CA SER A 244 11.67 18.76 2.16
C SER A 244 10.62 18.86 3.27
N THR A 245 10.65 19.96 4.01
CA THR A 245 9.69 20.24 5.10
C THR A 245 8.25 20.43 4.59
N GLN A 246 8.06 21.05 3.44
CA GLN A 246 6.76 21.49 2.95
C GLN A 246 5.71 20.37 2.79
N THR A 247 6.13 19.16 2.38
CA THR A 247 5.21 18.01 2.19
C THR A 247 5.28 16.99 3.31
N LEU A 248 6.09 17.26 4.33
CA LEU A 248 6.41 16.32 5.38
C LEU A 248 5.22 16.13 6.32
N LYS A 249 4.79 14.88 6.46
CA LYS A 249 3.94 14.43 7.56
C LYS A 249 4.75 13.54 8.48
N VAL A 250 4.58 13.72 9.80
CA VAL A 250 5.28 12.92 10.80
C VAL A 250 4.28 12.18 11.66
N ILE A 251 4.51 10.88 11.84
CA ILE A 251 3.75 10.03 12.76
C ILE A 251 4.69 9.45 13.80
N PHE A 252 4.32 9.56 15.06
CA PHE A 252 4.98 8.91 16.19
C PHE A 252 4.06 7.82 16.76
N ILE A 253 4.57 6.60 16.89
CA ILE A 253 3.89 5.50 17.61
C ILE A 253 4.85 4.87 18.60
N GLY A 254 4.52 4.89 19.88
CA GLY A 254 5.37 4.33 20.93
C GLY A 254 4.82 4.63 22.31
N GLU A 255 5.64 4.51 23.35
CA GLU A 255 5.30 5.05 24.67
C GLU A 255 5.00 6.55 24.64
N THR A 256 4.60 7.12 25.78
CA THR A 256 4.22 8.54 25.88
C THR A 256 5.26 9.47 25.26
N LEU A 257 4.84 10.26 24.27
CA LEU A 257 5.70 11.29 23.67
C LEU A 257 6.05 12.38 24.71
N THR A 258 7.33 12.51 25.05
CA THR A 258 7.86 13.54 25.97
C THR A 258 8.26 14.81 25.21
N GLU A 259 8.53 15.88 25.95
CA GLU A 259 9.10 17.12 25.39
C GLU A 259 10.48 16.89 24.77
N THR A 260 11.32 16.03 25.36
CA THR A 260 12.65 15.71 24.80
C THR A 260 12.52 14.98 23.45
N HIS A 261 11.56 14.07 23.32
CA HIS A 261 11.28 13.40 22.04
C HIS A 261 10.83 14.40 20.97
N GLN A 262 9.96 15.35 21.34
CA GLN A 262 9.50 16.42 20.44
C GLN A 262 10.67 17.28 19.97
N GLN A 263 11.53 17.74 20.87
CA GLN A 263 12.71 18.53 20.54
C GLN A 263 13.66 17.79 19.58
N SER A 264 13.87 16.49 19.76
CA SER A 264 14.68 15.68 18.82
C SER A 264 14.06 15.62 17.42
N ILE A 265 12.74 15.44 17.31
CA ILE A 265 12.02 15.45 16.04
C ILE A 265 12.10 16.83 15.38
N GLU A 266 11.88 17.90 16.13
CA GLU A 266 11.95 19.29 15.66
C GLU A 266 13.35 19.66 15.17
N LYS A 267 14.39 19.26 15.91
CA LYS A 267 15.79 19.43 15.50
C LYS A 267 16.03 18.72 14.17
N PHE A 268 15.55 17.49 14.00
CA PHE A 268 15.69 16.78 12.73
C PHE A 268 14.99 17.51 11.58
N ILE A 269 13.72 17.89 11.75
CA ILE A 269 12.92 18.61 10.74
C ILE A 269 13.60 19.93 10.35
N SER A 270 14.16 20.67 11.32
CA SER A 270 14.83 21.95 11.08
C SER A 270 16.10 21.84 10.23
N ASN A 271 16.67 20.64 10.08
CA ASN A 271 17.80 20.40 9.18
C ASN A 271 17.38 20.06 7.75
N LEU A 272 16.09 19.85 7.49
CA LEU A 272 15.61 19.51 6.16
C LEU A 272 15.46 20.78 5.30
N PRO A 273 15.70 20.68 3.97
CA PRO A 273 15.42 21.76 3.03
C PRO A 273 14.00 22.34 3.14
N LYS A 274 13.91 23.66 2.93
CA LYS A 274 12.66 24.41 2.78
C LYS A 274 12.39 24.70 1.30
N GLU A 275 12.31 23.65 0.50
CA GLU A 275 11.98 23.78 -0.93
C GLU A 275 10.47 23.84 -1.12
N GLU A 276 10.03 24.74 -2.00
CA GLU A 276 8.65 24.73 -2.49
C GLU A 276 8.46 23.49 -3.37
N THR A 277 7.73 22.53 -2.83
CA THR A 277 7.20 21.43 -3.63
C THR A 277 5.96 21.95 -4.34
N VAL A 278 6.06 22.08 -5.67
CA VAL A 278 4.90 22.33 -6.52
C VAL A 278 3.89 21.23 -6.19
N SER A 279 2.69 21.64 -5.77
CA SER A 279 1.57 20.71 -5.60
C SER A 279 1.49 19.88 -6.88
N ASN A 280 1.50 18.56 -6.77
CA ASN A 280 1.13 17.70 -7.89
C ASN A 280 -0.34 18.03 -8.19
N ILE A 281 -0.60 19.02 -9.04
CA ILE A 281 -1.92 19.28 -9.58
C ILE A 281 -2.14 18.15 -10.56
N ILE A 282 -3.02 17.25 -10.16
CA ILE A 282 -3.32 16.07 -10.95
C ILE A 282 -4.59 16.37 -11.68
N GLU A 283 -4.54 16.28 -12.99
CA GLU A 283 -5.75 16.33 -13.78
C GLU A 283 -6.66 15.17 -13.35
N PRO A 284 -7.96 15.42 -13.10
CA PRO A 284 -8.90 14.37 -12.76
C PRO A 284 -8.83 13.27 -13.82
N PHE A 285 -8.50 12.06 -13.38
CA PHE A 285 -8.51 10.90 -14.27
C PHE A 285 -9.88 10.74 -14.90
N THR A 286 -9.94 10.78 -16.23
CA THR A 286 -11.16 10.47 -16.96
C THR A 286 -11.18 8.97 -17.21
N TYR A 287 -12.11 8.29 -16.56
CA TYR A 287 -12.33 6.86 -16.74
C TYR A 287 -12.66 6.56 -18.22
N PRO A 288 -12.07 5.53 -18.85
CA PRO A 288 -12.33 5.22 -20.25
C PRO A 288 -13.83 5.02 -20.49
N ALA A 289 -14.37 5.68 -21.51
CA ALA A 289 -15.81 5.78 -21.74
C ALA A 289 -16.49 4.51 -22.31
N LYS A 290 -15.78 3.39 -22.41
CA LYS A 290 -16.31 2.15 -23.03
C LYS A 290 -16.05 0.93 -22.17
N GLU A 291 -17.00 -0.02 -22.23
CA GLU A 291 -16.74 -1.42 -21.93
C GLU A 291 -15.50 -1.86 -22.72
N SER A 292 -14.46 -2.25 -22.02
CA SER A 292 -13.30 -2.87 -22.65
C SER A 292 -12.88 -4.03 -21.79
N VAL A 293 -13.20 -5.23 -22.26
CA VAL A 293 -12.50 -6.45 -21.89
C VAL A 293 -11.25 -6.48 -22.76
N ILE A 294 -10.12 -6.09 -22.17
CA ILE A 294 -8.82 -6.17 -22.83
C ILE A 294 -8.16 -7.49 -22.46
N HIS A 295 -7.53 -8.12 -23.45
CA HIS A 295 -6.73 -9.32 -23.24
C HIS A 295 -5.36 -9.11 -23.86
N LEU A 296 -4.32 -9.35 -23.07
CA LEU A 296 -2.94 -9.43 -23.55
C LEU A 296 -2.40 -10.84 -23.29
N ASP A 297 -1.91 -11.47 -24.35
CA ASP A 297 -1.32 -12.79 -24.28
C ASP A 297 -0.02 -12.78 -23.47
N ALA A 298 0.12 -13.77 -22.59
CA ALA A 298 1.32 -13.98 -21.81
C ALA A 298 1.56 -15.46 -21.52
N VAL A 299 2.83 -15.87 -21.52
CA VAL A 299 3.21 -17.24 -21.14
C VAL A 299 3.19 -17.35 -19.61
N SER A 300 2.02 -17.62 -19.06
CA SER A 300 1.82 -17.87 -17.63
C SER A 300 0.86 -19.05 -17.44
N PRO A 301 1.14 -19.99 -16.51
CA PRO A 301 0.24 -21.11 -16.21
C PRO A 301 -1.10 -20.65 -15.61
N GLN A 302 -1.13 -19.45 -15.03
CA GLN A 302 -2.32 -18.81 -14.47
C GLN A 302 -2.53 -17.45 -15.14
N ALA A 303 -3.76 -17.17 -15.54
CA ALA A 303 -4.14 -15.84 -16.00
C ALA A 303 -4.42 -14.91 -14.80
N VAL A 304 -3.99 -13.66 -14.93
CA VAL A 304 -4.32 -12.57 -14.01
C VAL A 304 -5.41 -11.74 -14.67
N VAL A 305 -6.58 -11.62 -14.02
CA VAL A 305 -7.63 -10.69 -14.45
C VAL A 305 -7.70 -9.55 -13.44
N LEU A 306 -7.57 -8.33 -13.93
CA LEU A 306 -7.74 -7.09 -13.20
C LEU A 306 -9.00 -6.42 -13.70
N PHE A 307 -9.72 -5.77 -12.81
CA PHE A 307 -10.86 -4.95 -13.18
C PHE A 307 -10.88 -3.66 -12.38
N ALA A 308 -11.37 -2.60 -13.00
CA ALA A 308 -11.61 -1.33 -12.33
C ALA A 308 -13.08 -0.93 -12.43
N HIS A 309 -13.51 -0.08 -11.51
CA HIS A 309 -14.77 0.65 -11.58
C HIS A 309 -14.54 2.05 -10.97
N PRO A 310 -15.18 3.13 -11.44
CA PRO A 310 -15.09 4.43 -10.78
C PRO A 310 -15.39 4.35 -9.28
N ALA A 311 -14.69 5.14 -8.48
CA ALA A 311 -14.92 5.26 -7.05
C ALA A 311 -15.32 6.69 -6.69
N LEU A 312 -15.92 6.84 -5.52
CA LEU A 312 -16.29 8.14 -5.01
C LEU A 312 -15.06 8.83 -4.40
N SER A 313 -14.97 10.14 -4.63
CA SER A 313 -14.05 11.01 -3.89
C SER A 313 -14.30 10.89 -2.40
N LYS A 314 -13.26 11.11 -1.57
CA LYS A 314 -13.39 11.07 -0.10
C LYS A 314 -14.30 12.16 0.44
N SER A 315 -14.36 13.31 -0.24
CA SER A 315 -15.28 14.40 0.07
C SER A 315 -16.74 14.09 -0.28
N HIS A 316 -17.00 13.00 -1.00
CA HIS A 316 -18.36 12.61 -1.35
C HIS A 316 -19.09 12.05 -0.11
N PRO A 317 -20.34 12.48 0.18
CA PRO A 317 -21.07 12.06 1.38
C PRO A 317 -21.38 10.55 1.45
N ASP A 318 -21.29 9.87 0.30
CA ASP A 318 -21.48 8.43 0.18
C ASP A 318 -20.18 7.61 0.18
N PHE A 319 -19.01 8.23 0.39
CA PHE A 319 -17.72 7.54 0.36
C PHE A 319 -17.67 6.32 1.30
N LEU A 320 -18.08 6.49 2.56
CA LEU A 320 -18.07 5.39 3.54
C LEU A 320 -19.12 4.33 3.26
N LYS A 321 -20.29 4.74 2.74
CA LYS A 321 -21.34 3.80 2.29
C LYS A 321 -20.84 2.95 1.12
N PHE A 322 -20.15 3.58 0.18
CA PHE A 322 -19.50 2.89 -0.94
C PHE A 322 -18.35 1.98 -0.45
N HIS A 323 -17.63 2.36 0.61
CA HIS A 323 -16.65 1.48 1.25
C HIS A 323 -17.29 0.20 1.81
N VAL A 324 -18.44 0.31 2.47
CA VAL A 324 -19.22 -0.85 2.95
C VAL A 324 -19.70 -1.71 1.78
N LEU A 325 -20.20 -1.10 0.70
CA LEU A 325 -20.62 -1.82 -0.52
C LEU A 325 -19.48 -2.64 -1.14
N LYS A 326 -18.27 -2.10 -1.21
CA LYS A 326 -17.09 -2.85 -1.70
C LYS A 326 -16.78 -4.07 -0.84
N SER A 327 -16.98 -3.97 0.48
CA SER A 327 -16.87 -5.10 1.39
C SER A 327 -17.86 -6.21 1.03
N ILE A 328 -19.12 -5.87 0.81
CA ILE A 328 -20.20 -6.79 0.40
C ILE A 328 -19.85 -7.47 -0.93
N LEU A 329 -19.40 -6.70 -1.91
CA LEU A 329 -19.07 -7.20 -3.24
C LEU A 329 -17.85 -8.14 -3.23
N GLY A 330 -16.72 -7.74 -2.63
CA GLY A 330 -15.48 -8.49 -2.82
C GLY A 330 -14.29 -8.16 -1.91
N SER A 331 -14.38 -7.18 -1.00
CA SER A 331 -13.25 -6.84 -0.12
C SER A 331 -13.17 -7.71 1.14
N MET A 332 -14.27 -8.34 1.56
CA MET A 332 -14.25 -9.31 2.66
C MET A 332 -13.89 -10.71 2.14
N PRO A 333 -12.81 -11.34 2.63
CA PRO A 333 -12.50 -12.73 2.29
C PRO A 333 -13.61 -13.68 2.75
N PHE A 334 -13.84 -14.76 1.99
CA PHE A 334 -14.76 -15.87 2.32
C PHE A 334 -16.26 -15.56 2.41
N GLU A 335 -16.66 -14.32 2.64
CA GLU A 335 -18.07 -13.97 2.86
C GLU A 335 -18.65 -12.99 1.84
N SER A 336 -17.80 -12.33 1.04
CA SER A 336 -18.25 -11.45 -0.04
C SER A 336 -18.88 -12.22 -1.19
N ARG A 337 -19.75 -11.54 -1.94
CA ARG A 337 -20.52 -12.14 -3.05
C ARG A 337 -19.65 -12.70 -4.15
N ILE A 338 -18.69 -11.91 -4.64
CA ILE A 338 -17.78 -12.35 -5.71
C ILE A 338 -16.96 -13.55 -5.25
N TRP A 339 -16.49 -13.56 -4.00
CA TRP A 339 -15.79 -14.73 -3.47
C TRP A 339 -16.68 -15.98 -3.50
N LYS A 340 -17.91 -15.87 -3.00
CA LYS A 340 -18.88 -16.99 -2.97
C LYS A 340 -19.21 -17.49 -4.37
N GLU A 341 -19.52 -16.59 -5.31
CA GLU A 341 -19.98 -16.98 -6.64
C GLU A 341 -18.85 -17.48 -7.55
N VAL A 342 -17.69 -16.83 -7.53
CA VAL A 342 -16.56 -17.16 -8.41
C VAL A 342 -15.74 -18.32 -7.84
N ARG A 343 -15.39 -18.27 -6.55
CA ARG A 343 -14.46 -19.24 -5.95
C ARG A 343 -15.17 -20.40 -5.25
N GLU A 344 -16.19 -20.15 -4.44
CA GLU A 344 -16.81 -21.21 -3.63
C GLU A 344 -17.78 -22.07 -4.44
N LYS A 345 -18.73 -21.46 -5.16
CA LYS A 345 -19.76 -22.19 -5.90
C LYS A 345 -19.27 -22.80 -7.21
N ARG A 346 -18.38 -22.11 -7.92
CA ARG A 346 -17.97 -22.48 -9.29
C ARG A 346 -16.49 -22.85 -9.43
N GLY A 347 -15.66 -22.58 -8.43
CA GLY A 347 -14.23 -22.90 -8.49
C GLY A 347 -13.48 -22.25 -9.65
N LEU A 348 -13.97 -21.12 -10.17
CA LEU A 348 -13.40 -20.48 -11.37
C LEU A 348 -12.03 -19.87 -11.09
N ALA A 349 -11.84 -19.30 -9.90
CA ALA A 349 -10.62 -18.60 -9.51
C ALA A 349 -9.99 -19.17 -8.23
N TYR A 350 -8.67 -19.16 -8.16
CA TYR A 350 -7.91 -19.55 -6.97
C TYR A 350 -7.95 -18.46 -5.90
N SER A 351 -7.94 -17.20 -6.34
CA SER A 351 -8.05 -16.00 -5.51
C SER A 351 -8.92 -14.98 -6.24
N VAL A 352 -9.73 -14.24 -5.48
CA VAL A 352 -10.45 -13.07 -5.96
C VAL A 352 -10.56 -12.06 -4.83
N SER A 353 -10.32 -10.78 -5.12
CA SER A 353 -10.49 -9.72 -4.12
C SER A 353 -10.75 -8.38 -4.78
N ILE A 354 -11.60 -7.58 -4.17
CA ILE A 354 -11.68 -6.13 -4.42
C ILE A 354 -10.83 -5.44 -3.37
N ARG A 355 -9.95 -4.52 -3.80
CA ARG A 355 -9.17 -3.67 -2.89
C ARG A 355 -9.39 -2.20 -3.25
N PRO A 356 -9.47 -1.30 -2.26
CA PRO A 356 -9.33 0.11 -2.55
C PRO A 356 -7.92 0.34 -3.11
N TYR A 357 -7.81 1.12 -4.18
CA TYR A 357 -6.51 1.68 -4.52
C TYR A 357 -6.16 2.72 -3.46
N ARG A 358 -4.93 2.67 -2.96
CA ARG A 358 -4.51 3.43 -1.76
C ARG A 358 -3.77 4.71 -2.10
N ASP A 359 -3.68 5.05 -3.38
CA ASP A 359 -3.13 6.34 -3.74
C ASP A 359 -4.20 7.42 -3.56
N ASN A 360 -3.74 8.65 -3.37
CA ASN A 360 -4.65 9.76 -3.14
C ASN A 360 -5.38 10.24 -4.40
N ILE A 361 -5.06 9.63 -5.52
CA ILE A 361 -4.99 10.28 -6.81
C ILE A 361 -6.01 9.64 -7.75
N ARG A 362 -6.23 8.34 -7.60
CA ARG A 362 -7.04 7.57 -8.51
C ARG A 362 -8.37 7.22 -7.87
N GLN A 363 -9.42 7.82 -8.42
CA GLN A 363 -10.80 7.60 -7.99
C GLN A 363 -11.38 6.35 -8.67
N PHE A 364 -10.75 5.20 -8.44
CA PHE A 364 -11.31 3.92 -8.86
C PHE A 364 -11.12 2.82 -7.81
N THR A 365 -11.99 1.83 -7.91
CA THR A 365 -11.91 0.57 -7.20
C THR A 365 -11.25 -0.45 -8.11
N ILE A 366 -10.34 -1.26 -7.59
CA ILE A 366 -9.74 -2.36 -8.34
C ILE A 366 -10.14 -3.68 -7.73
N GLY A 367 -10.43 -4.66 -8.56
CA GLY A 367 -10.34 -6.04 -8.16
C GLY A 367 -9.36 -6.83 -9.01
N SER A 368 -8.97 -7.96 -8.46
CA SER A 368 -8.03 -8.88 -9.08
C SER A 368 -8.47 -10.31 -8.80
N LEU A 369 -8.32 -11.18 -9.80
CA LEU A 369 -8.43 -12.61 -9.62
C LEU A 369 -7.32 -13.34 -10.37
N GLY A 370 -6.92 -14.48 -9.83
CA GLY A 370 -6.03 -15.42 -10.50
C GLY A 370 -6.81 -16.66 -10.90
N THR A 371 -6.80 -17.02 -12.18
CA THR A 371 -7.65 -18.08 -12.73
C THR A 371 -6.93 -18.96 -13.75
N ASN A 372 -7.47 -20.16 -14.01
CA ASN A 372 -7.15 -20.89 -15.24
C ASN A 372 -7.59 -20.03 -16.44
N PRO A 373 -6.78 -19.91 -17.51
CA PRO A 373 -7.15 -19.07 -18.65
C PRO A 373 -8.49 -19.44 -19.32
N ARG A 374 -8.89 -20.72 -19.32
CA ARG A 374 -10.21 -21.15 -19.84
C ARG A 374 -11.41 -20.60 -19.07
N ASN A 375 -11.19 -20.13 -17.85
CA ASN A 375 -12.24 -19.62 -16.97
C ASN A 375 -12.35 -18.08 -17.00
N ILE A 376 -11.54 -17.37 -17.79
CA ILE A 376 -11.51 -15.89 -17.80
C ILE A 376 -12.91 -15.33 -18.09
N ASP A 377 -13.52 -15.73 -19.21
CA ASP A 377 -14.78 -15.16 -19.68
C ASP A 377 -15.92 -15.45 -18.70
N ALA A 378 -16.01 -16.70 -18.20
CA ALA A 378 -16.99 -17.08 -17.19
C ALA A 378 -16.80 -16.31 -15.87
N ALA A 379 -15.57 -16.03 -15.44
CA ALA A 379 -15.32 -15.25 -14.23
C ALA A 379 -15.73 -13.78 -14.41
N ILE A 380 -15.47 -13.19 -15.58
CA ILE A 380 -15.86 -11.81 -15.92
C ILE A 380 -17.38 -11.67 -15.90
N GLU A 381 -18.11 -12.59 -16.54
CA GLU A 381 -19.57 -12.58 -16.60
C GLU A 381 -20.19 -12.62 -15.19
N ILE A 382 -19.68 -13.50 -14.32
CA ILE A 382 -20.15 -13.59 -12.93
C ILE A 382 -19.86 -12.29 -12.15
N ILE A 383 -18.69 -11.67 -12.35
CA ILE A 383 -18.37 -10.40 -11.69
C ILE A 383 -19.31 -9.29 -12.16
N GLN A 384 -19.56 -9.18 -13.46
CA GLN A 384 -20.51 -8.20 -14.01
C GLN A 384 -21.91 -8.41 -13.46
N LYS A 385 -22.35 -9.66 -13.32
CA LYS A 385 -23.65 -10.01 -12.72
C LYS A 385 -23.74 -9.61 -11.24
N GLU A 386 -22.70 -9.84 -10.46
CA GLU A 386 -22.66 -9.42 -9.04
C GLU A 386 -22.55 -7.91 -8.87
N TRP A 387 -22.00 -7.20 -9.87
CA TRP A 387 -21.99 -5.73 -9.92
C TRP A 387 -23.37 -5.14 -10.26
N ASP A 388 -24.23 -5.89 -10.94
CA ASP A 388 -25.57 -5.48 -11.32
C ASP A 388 -26.57 -5.61 -10.17
N ILE A 389 -26.59 -4.59 -9.32
CA ILE A 389 -27.53 -4.48 -8.19
C ILE A 389 -28.82 -3.73 -8.59
N SER A 390 -28.99 -3.38 -9.87
CA SER A 390 -30.08 -2.50 -10.34
C SER A 390 -31.50 -3.06 -10.11
N ASP A 391 -31.65 -4.38 -10.02
CA ASP A 391 -32.92 -5.02 -9.70
C ASP A 391 -33.12 -5.21 -8.18
N LYS A 392 -33.90 -4.28 -7.60
CA LYS A 392 -34.60 -4.28 -6.29
C LYS A 392 -33.96 -5.09 -5.13
N ASN A 393 -33.50 -4.38 -4.10
CA ASN A 393 -33.34 -4.84 -2.71
C ASN A 393 -32.51 -6.13 -2.51
N LYS A 394 -31.37 -6.27 -3.20
CA LYS A 394 -30.56 -7.49 -3.06
C LYS A 394 -29.76 -7.54 -1.76
N ILE A 395 -29.40 -6.41 -1.14
CA ILE A 395 -28.58 -6.43 0.07
C ILE A 395 -29.49 -6.73 1.27
N THR A 396 -29.19 -7.79 2.01
CA THR A 396 -29.98 -8.15 3.19
C THR A 396 -29.47 -7.45 4.45
N LYS A 397 -30.31 -7.40 5.50
CA LYS A 397 -29.90 -6.87 6.80
C LYS A 397 -28.73 -7.65 7.38
N GLU A 398 -28.72 -8.97 7.19
CA GLU A 398 -27.68 -9.88 7.66
C GLU A 398 -26.36 -9.66 6.93
N GLU A 399 -26.39 -9.48 5.60
CA GLU A 399 -25.20 -9.10 4.84
C GLU A 399 -24.65 -7.77 5.33
N LEU A 400 -25.49 -6.73 5.43
CA LEU A 400 -25.04 -5.41 5.88
C LEU A 400 -24.43 -5.47 7.29
N ALA A 401 -25.09 -6.14 8.23
CA ALA A 401 -24.59 -6.31 9.59
C ALA A 401 -23.23 -7.03 9.62
N LEU A 402 -23.11 -8.15 8.89
CA LEU A 402 -21.87 -8.92 8.80
C LEU A 402 -20.70 -8.08 8.27
N HIS A 403 -20.93 -7.31 7.21
CA HIS A 403 -19.88 -6.50 6.60
C HIS A 403 -19.52 -5.27 7.43
N LYS A 404 -20.47 -4.65 8.13
CA LYS A 404 -20.19 -3.58 9.11
C LYS A 404 -19.33 -4.11 10.26
N ASP A 405 -19.70 -5.25 10.83
CA ASP A 405 -18.94 -5.90 11.91
C ASP A 405 -17.52 -6.25 11.47
N PHE A 406 -17.37 -6.78 10.25
CA PHE A 406 -16.06 -7.08 9.68
C PHE A 406 -15.20 -5.83 9.52
N ILE A 407 -15.74 -4.76 8.94
CA ILE A 407 -14.99 -3.52 8.69
C ILE A 407 -14.59 -2.89 10.03
N ILE A 408 -15.54 -2.73 10.95
CA ILE A 408 -15.31 -2.13 12.27
C ILE A 408 -14.28 -2.95 13.05
N GLY A 409 -14.46 -4.27 13.15
CA GLY A 409 -13.52 -5.13 13.88
C GLY A 409 -12.13 -5.12 13.26
N SER A 410 -12.03 -5.21 11.93
CA SER A 410 -10.74 -5.14 11.23
C SER A 410 -10.07 -3.77 11.36
N TYR A 411 -10.86 -2.71 11.44
CA TYR A 411 -10.38 -1.35 11.63
C TYR A 411 -9.74 -1.17 13.00
N LEU A 412 -10.43 -1.57 14.07
CA LEU A 412 -9.91 -1.51 15.45
C LEU A 412 -8.66 -2.38 15.61
N LEU A 413 -8.68 -3.60 15.06
CA LEU A 413 -7.53 -4.53 14.99
C LEU A 413 -6.26 -3.90 14.43
N ASN A 414 -6.39 -2.96 13.48
CA ASN A 414 -5.22 -2.34 12.87
C ASN A 414 -4.43 -1.50 13.88
N PHE A 415 -5.07 -0.97 14.92
CA PHE A 415 -4.43 -0.12 15.90
C PHE A 415 -3.60 -0.91 16.93
N ASP A 416 -3.89 -2.19 17.16
CA ASP A 416 -3.09 -3.04 18.08
C ASP A 416 -1.62 -3.14 17.69
N LYS A 417 -1.35 -3.33 16.39
CA LYS A 417 -0.01 -3.55 15.85
C LYS A 417 0.52 -2.28 15.20
N SER A 418 1.69 -1.80 15.64
CA SER A 418 2.22 -0.49 15.23
C SER A 418 2.36 -0.33 13.71
N ASN A 419 2.76 -1.37 12.98
CA ASN A 419 2.85 -1.29 11.51
C ASN A 419 1.49 -1.19 10.82
N GLN A 420 0.45 -1.86 11.35
CA GLN A 420 -0.91 -1.73 10.81
C GLN A 420 -1.51 -0.36 11.16
N ALA A 421 -1.23 0.15 12.37
CA ALA A 421 -1.66 1.47 12.82
C ALA A 421 -1.05 2.56 11.94
N ILE A 422 0.28 2.54 11.72
CA ILE A 422 0.97 3.46 10.81
C ILE A 422 0.32 3.46 9.44
N ARG A 423 0.11 2.28 8.84
CA ARG A 423 -0.50 2.17 7.51
C ARG A 423 -1.90 2.76 7.50
N THR A 424 -2.70 2.50 8.53
CA THR A 424 -4.06 3.03 8.64
C THR A 424 -4.05 4.55 8.79
N ILE A 425 -3.25 5.08 9.72
CA ILE A 425 -3.12 6.54 9.94
C ILE A 425 -2.63 7.23 8.67
N LEU A 426 -1.58 6.71 8.01
CA LEU A 426 -1.11 7.25 6.73
C LEU A 426 -2.19 7.18 5.66
N ASP A 427 -2.80 6.00 5.48
CA ASP A 427 -3.84 5.80 4.48
C ASP A 427 -4.95 6.85 4.67
N TYR A 428 -5.46 7.10 5.88
CA TYR A 428 -6.53 8.09 6.10
C TYR A 428 -6.06 9.55 6.07
N THR A 429 -4.94 9.89 6.71
CA THR A 429 -4.45 11.29 6.75
C THR A 429 -3.93 11.78 5.42
N ARG A 430 -3.41 10.89 4.57
CA ARG A 430 -3.12 11.19 3.16
C ARG A 430 -4.40 11.59 2.44
N GLN A 431 -5.50 10.90 2.73
CA GLN A 431 -6.81 11.13 2.15
C GLN A 431 -7.54 12.37 2.72
N GLY A 432 -6.91 13.12 3.63
CA GLY A 432 -7.47 14.35 4.20
C GLY A 432 -8.37 14.14 5.41
N PHE A 433 -8.50 12.91 5.90
CA PHE A 433 -9.23 12.64 7.14
C PHE A 433 -8.47 13.21 8.33
N THR A 434 -9.21 13.88 9.22
CA THR A 434 -8.72 14.37 10.50
C THR A 434 -8.55 13.22 11.48
N ILE A 435 -7.88 13.48 12.60
CA ILE A 435 -7.76 12.51 13.70
C ILE A 435 -9.15 12.15 14.25
N GLU A 436 -10.06 13.10 14.30
CA GLU A 436 -11.41 12.85 14.80
C GLU A 436 -12.24 12.01 13.82
N ASP A 437 -12.04 12.18 12.51
CA ASP A 437 -12.67 11.29 11.53
C ASP A 437 -12.16 9.85 11.66
N ILE A 438 -10.86 9.67 11.93
CA ILE A 438 -10.26 8.35 12.18
C ILE A 438 -10.89 7.73 13.43
N LYS A 439 -11.03 8.49 14.51
CA LYS A 439 -11.62 7.99 15.77
C LYS A 439 -13.11 7.67 15.63
N SER A 440 -13.88 8.50 14.93
CA SER A 440 -15.33 8.35 14.77
C SER A 440 -15.75 7.37 13.67
N MET A 441 -14.81 6.97 12.79
CA MET A 441 -15.05 6.04 11.67
C MET A 441 -15.91 4.81 12.04
N PRO A 442 -15.68 4.10 13.16
CA PRO A 442 -16.50 2.95 13.52
C PRO A 442 -17.96 3.31 13.78
N SER A 443 -18.24 4.46 14.43
CA SER A 443 -19.62 4.91 14.68
C SER A 443 -20.31 5.26 13.38
N VAL A 444 -19.63 6.04 12.53
CA VAL A 444 -20.19 6.46 11.25
C VAL A 444 -20.55 5.24 10.41
N ILE A 445 -19.69 4.21 10.38
CA ILE A 445 -20.00 2.96 9.67
C ILE A 445 -21.15 2.21 10.35
N GLN A 446 -21.18 2.16 11.69
CA GLN A 446 -22.22 1.50 12.47
C GLN A 446 -23.61 2.13 12.30
N ASP A 447 -23.70 3.41 11.93
CA ASP A 447 -24.96 4.13 11.75
C ASP A 447 -25.53 4.01 10.34
N ILE A 448 -24.75 3.51 9.37
CA ILE A 448 -25.22 3.34 7.99
C ILE A 448 -26.43 2.39 7.93
N SER A 449 -27.53 2.88 7.38
CA SER A 449 -28.79 2.14 7.24
C SER A 449 -28.83 1.26 5.98
N LEU A 450 -29.80 0.34 5.95
CA LEU A 450 -30.01 -0.54 4.79
C LEU A 450 -30.52 0.25 3.58
N GLU A 451 -31.38 1.24 3.83
CA GLU A 451 -31.97 2.12 2.83
C GLU A 451 -30.89 2.94 2.13
N GLU A 452 -29.97 3.53 2.89
CA GLU A 452 -28.83 4.27 2.35
C GLU A 452 -27.91 3.38 1.51
N ILE A 453 -27.62 2.16 1.96
CA ILE A 453 -26.74 1.23 1.24
C ILE A 453 -27.36 0.79 -0.08
N ASN A 454 -28.65 0.46 -0.10
CA ASN A 454 -29.35 0.11 -1.34
C ASN A 454 -29.45 1.31 -2.30
N ARG A 455 -29.65 2.53 -1.77
CA ARG A 455 -29.62 3.75 -2.58
C ARG A 455 -28.25 3.95 -3.23
N VAL A 456 -27.17 3.89 -2.45
CA VAL A 456 -25.81 4.07 -2.96
C VAL A 456 -25.43 2.98 -3.95
N ALA A 457 -25.86 1.73 -3.72
CA ALA A 457 -25.64 0.65 -4.69
C ALA A 457 -26.28 0.98 -6.04
N LYS A 458 -27.54 1.43 -6.04
CA LYS A 458 -28.27 1.77 -7.26
C LYS A 458 -27.65 2.96 -8.00
N GLU A 459 -27.18 3.97 -7.27
CA GLU A 459 -26.62 5.19 -7.87
C GLU A 459 -25.19 4.99 -8.40
N HIS A 460 -24.37 4.21 -7.70
CA HIS A 460 -22.91 4.21 -7.89
C HIS A 460 -22.32 2.88 -8.35
N LEU A 461 -23.06 1.78 -8.41
CA LEU A 461 -22.58 0.50 -8.96
C LEU A 461 -23.15 0.28 -10.36
N GLN A 462 -22.40 0.73 -11.36
CA GLN A 462 -22.80 0.73 -12.76
C GLN A 462 -21.96 -0.33 -13.49
N LYS A 463 -22.58 -1.46 -13.84
CA LYS A 463 -21.86 -2.60 -14.47
C LYS A 463 -21.20 -2.23 -15.79
N ASP A 464 -21.80 -1.31 -16.54
CA ASP A 464 -21.34 -0.77 -17.82
C ASP A 464 -20.08 0.09 -17.66
N LYS A 465 -19.75 0.50 -16.44
CA LYS A 465 -18.50 1.19 -16.09
C LYS A 465 -17.42 0.25 -15.56
N LEU A 466 -17.61 -1.07 -15.65
CA LEU A 466 -16.53 -2.01 -15.36
C LEU A 466 -15.57 -2.12 -16.54
N TYR A 467 -14.30 -1.84 -16.25
CA TYR A 467 -13.19 -2.08 -17.16
C TYR A 467 -12.51 -3.39 -16.76
N PHE A 468 -12.29 -4.31 -17.70
CA PHE A 468 -11.61 -5.58 -17.45
C PHE A 468 -10.33 -5.70 -18.27
N PHE A 469 -9.31 -6.29 -17.67
CA PHE A 469 -8.04 -6.58 -18.31
C PHE A 469 -7.56 -7.95 -17.89
N SER A 470 -7.18 -8.78 -18.84
CA SER A 470 -6.65 -10.11 -18.59
C SER A 470 -5.26 -10.25 -19.19
N TYR A 471 -4.37 -10.88 -18.44
CA TYR A 471 -2.98 -11.16 -18.81
C TYR A 471 -2.69 -12.64 -18.59
N GLY A 472 -2.45 -13.38 -19.67
CA GLY A 472 -2.28 -14.83 -19.64
C GLY A 472 -2.57 -15.43 -21.01
N LYS A 473 -2.29 -16.73 -21.19
CA LYS A 473 -2.51 -17.40 -22.48
C LYS A 473 -4.02 -17.47 -22.79
N LYS A 474 -4.52 -16.87 -23.87
CA LYS A 474 -5.92 -17.10 -24.25
C LYS A 474 -6.12 -18.54 -24.74
N GLU A 475 -6.90 -19.33 -24.02
CA GLU A 475 -7.45 -20.59 -24.56
C GLU A 475 -8.90 -20.29 -24.92
N GLN A 476 -9.28 -20.46 -26.20
CA GLN A 476 -10.68 -20.36 -26.61
C GLN A 476 -11.47 -21.39 -25.81
N GLY A 477 -12.40 -20.93 -24.98
CA GLY A 477 -13.31 -21.83 -24.27
C GLY A 477 -14.15 -22.60 -25.27
N GLU A 478 -14.28 -23.92 -25.10
CA GLU A 478 -15.32 -24.68 -25.78
C GLU A 478 -16.67 -24.13 -25.29
N SER A 479 -17.43 -23.48 -26.20
CA SER A 479 -18.85 -23.24 -25.99
C SER A 479 -19.52 -24.58 -25.66
N LYS A 480 -20.04 -24.72 -24.44
CA LYS A 480 -20.92 -25.83 -24.08
C LYS A 480 -22.37 -25.42 -24.14
#